data_AF-A0A812PKF1-F1
#
_entry.id   AF-A0A812PKF1-F1
#
_cell.length_a   1.000
_cell.length_b   1.000
_cell.length_c   1.000
_cell.angle_alpha   90.00
_cell.angle_beta   90.00
_cell.angle_gamma   90.00
#
_symmetry.space_group_name_H-M   'P 1'
#
loop_
_entity.id
_entity.type
_entity.pdbx_description
1 polymer ?
#
loop_
_entity_poly.entity_id
_entity_poly.type
_entity_poly.pdbx_seq_one_letter_code
_entity_poly.pdbx_strand_id
1 'polypeptide(L)'
;MRLDSLRSSHPIQVPIHHAEEVEEVFDAISYCKGASVIKMAHAYLGAEAFQKGLQKYMQKHKYSNTETNDLWAAWSEASGQPVNSLMASWTEQMGFPLVTVKSFTGSEMELEQTWFLADGSEVKPEEEKVWKIPLILSYGGQKTKPTLMEGKTQKIATPAADYVVINAGRDVPMRVLYTPEMYAKLGASIGKLEVSDRAGLVLDSFALAKAGKLGADSVFRLIASFKQEKSYIVWDAISQVLNGFDGVLMAGVTDAVYQAFKSFVGKLIAEPAKQVGWEKKSSDGHLDGLMRETMISLQAKYSTEADAVAEARRRFEAFLAGDSSLLPDDIKEPVFKMVLKTGGQKEYKALREVQAKAETNIEKKHVYVTIGQTAEMSLKKDVLEWVVSGDIKIQDFFYPLGSVASSSKEAAAMTWEFYKANFDKIWSMCKTASPSLMDAMITLSARSFCTSEAAAEVEKFYEEHPLKQNQRTIKQTLEGMKTNAAFLERILKTPVVQESFWQGL
;
A
#
# COMPACT_ATOMS: atom_id res chain seq x y z
N MET A 1 0.97 5.32 9.71
CA MET A 1 2.37 5.38 9.23
C MET A 1 2.55 6.14 7.92
N ARG A 2 1.78 5.93 6.83
CA ARG A 2 1.99 6.68 5.55
C ARG A 2 1.98 8.20 5.70
N LEU A 3 0.94 8.75 6.35
CA LEU A 3 0.84 10.19 6.64
C LEU A 3 1.94 10.65 7.61
N ASP A 4 2.16 9.86 8.67
CA ASP A 4 3.09 10.20 9.75
C ASP A 4 4.58 10.09 9.35
N SER A 5 4.90 9.59 8.16
CA SER A 5 6.26 9.59 7.61
C SER A 5 6.59 10.82 6.78
N LEU A 6 5.67 11.80 6.70
CA LEU A 6 5.87 13.06 6.01
C LEU A 6 6.31 14.15 7.00
N ARG A 7 7.09 15.12 6.51
CA ARG A 7 7.49 16.30 7.31
C ARG A 7 6.31 17.19 7.68
N SER A 8 5.23 17.13 6.91
CA SER A 8 3.98 17.86 7.13
C SER A 8 3.01 17.18 8.10
N SER A 9 3.42 16.08 8.76
CA SER A 9 2.62 15.46 9.82
C SER A 9 2.48 16.37 11.05
N HIS A 10 1.68 15.94 12.03
CA HIS A 10 1.55 16.60 13.32
C HIS A 10 1.62 15.58 14.49
N PRO A 11 1.88 16.02 15.72
CA PRO A 11 1.79 15.17 16.91
C PRO A 11 0.35 14.68 17.17
N ILE A 12 0.17 13.69 18.04
CA ILE A 12 -1.20 13.30 18.46
C ILE A 12 -1.82 14.40 19.33
N GLN A 13 -1.01 14.98 20.23
CA GLN A 13 -1.42 16.12 21.03
C GLN A 13 -1.12 17.41 20.28
N VAL A 14 -2.16 18.11 19.86
CA VAL A 14 -2.07 19.39 19.15
C VAL A 14 -2.88 20.43 19.95
N PRO A 15 -2.28 21.59 20.29
CA PRO A 15 -3.06 22.72 20.83
C PRO A 15 -4.07 23.19 19.79
N ILE A 16 -5.33 23.32 20.20
CA ILE A 16 -6.41 23.85 19.37
C ILE A 16 -6.79 25.22 19.92
N HIS A 17 -6.64 26.26 19.08
CA HIS A 17 -6.94 27.64 19.42
C HIS A 17 -8.28 28.10 18.85
N HIS A 18 -8.68 27.54 17.70
CA HIS A 18 -9.90 27.89 17.00
C HIS A 18 -10.74 26.64 16.70
N ALA A 19 -12.07 26.79 16.70
CA ALA A 19 -12.98 25.65 16.56
C ALA A 19 -12.83 24.94 15.21
N GLU A 20 -12.44 25.69 14.18
CA GLU A 20 -12.21 25.19 12.82
C GLU A 20 -11.00 24.25 12.74
N GLU A 21 -9.99 24.43 13.61
CA GLU A 21 -8.79 23.57 13.66
C GLU A 21 -9.12 22.16 14.18
N VAL A 22 -10.28 21.98 14.83
CA VAL A 22 -10.74 20.67 15.30
C VAL A 22 -10.93 19.72 14.13
N GLU A 23 -11.52 20.16 13.01
CA GLU A 23 -11.75 19.28 11.86
C GLU A 23 -10.43 18.84 11.20
N GLU A 24 -9.37 19.65 11.31
CA GLU A 24 -8.06 19.36 10.73
C GLU A 24 -7.33 18.22 11.46
N VAL A 25 -7.58 18.06 12.76
CA VAL A 25 -6.95 17.00 13.58
C VAL A 25 -7.79 15.72 13.65
N PHE A 26 -9.00 15.68 13.09
CA PHE A 26 -9.83 14.46 12.98
C PHE A 26 -9.38 13.58 11.80
N ASP A 27 -8.12 13.17 11.83
CA ASP A 27 -7.45 12.55 10.70
C ASP A 27 -6.83 11.18 11.05
N ALA A 28 -6.00 10.64 10.16
CA ALA A 28 -5.34 9.35 10.38
C ALA A 28 -4.33 9.37 11.54
N ILE A 29 -3.86 10.53 12.02
CA ILE A 29 -3.02 10.63 13.21
C ILE A 29 -3.86 10.38 14.46
N SER A 30 -4.97 11.11 14.63
CA SER A 30 -5.84 10.93 15.80
C SER A 30 -6.43 9.52 15.89
N TYR A 31 -6.90 8.97 14.76
CA TYR A 31 -7.50 7.63 14.75
C TYR A 31 -6.45 6.52 14.69
N CYS A 32 -5.68 6.44 13.60
CA CYS A 32 -4.83 5.28 13.33
C CYS A 32 -3.54 5.30 14.16
N LYS A 33 -2.85 6.44 14.27
CA LYS A 33 -1.64 6.54 15.11
C LYS A 33 -2.01 6.45 16.58
N GLY A 34 -3.07 7.15 17.02
CA GLY A 34 -3.63 7.03 18.37
C GLY A 34 -3.90 5.58 18.76
N ALA A 35 -4.67 4.84 17.96
CA ALA A 35 -4.94 3.42 18.20
C ALA A 35 -3.67 2.55 18.22
N SER A 36 -2.71 2.82 17.33
CA SER A 36 -1.44 2.08 17.29
C SER A 36 -0.58 2.32 18.54
N VAL A 37 -0.53 3.55 19.04
CA VAL A 37 0.18 3.94 20.26
C VAL A 37 -0.48 3.33 21.50
N ILE A 38 -1.82 3.23 21.51
CA ILE A 38 -2.55 2.50 22.56
C ILE A 38 -2.26 0.99 22.50
N LYS A 39 -2.18 0.39 21.31
CA LYS A 39 -1.79 -1.02 21.11
C LYS A 39 -0.37 -1.29 21.63
N MET A 40 0.57 -0.38 21.35
CA MET A 40 1.92 -0.42 21.90
C MET A 40 1.91 -0.36 23.43
N ALA A 41 1.11 0.53 24.02
CA ALA A 41 0.95 0.60 25.48
C ALA A 41 0.41 -0.71 26.05
N HIS A 42 -0.61 -1.31 25.43
CA HIS A 42 -1.11 -2.63 25.81
C HIS A 42 -0.01 -3.71 25.78
N ALA A 43 0.79 -3.75 24.71
CA ALA A 43 1.89 -4.70 24.60
C ALA A 43 2.99 -4.47 25.64
N TYR A 44 3.29 -3.21 25.99
CA TYR A 44 4.28 -2.85 27.01
C TYR A 44 3.81 -3.19 28.44
N LEU A 45 2.56 -2.87 28.77
CA LEU A 45 2.00 -3.02 30.12
C LEU A 45 1.52 -4.45 30.41
N GLY A 46 1.14 -5.19 29.37
CA GLY A 46 0.41 -6.45 29.50
C GLY A 46 -1.09 -6.25 29.76
N ALA A 47 -1.87 -7.25 29.38
CA ALA A 47 -3.34 -7.17 29.36
C ALA A 47 -3.96 -6.82 30.73
N GLU A 48 -3.44 -7.42 31.80
CA GLU A 48 -3.97 -7.22 33.16
C GLU A 48 -3.79 -5.78 33.65
N ALA A 49 -2.57 -5.24 33.59
CA ALA A 49 -2.29 -3.87 34.03
C ALA A 49 -2.98 -2.84 33.13
N PHE A 50 -3.03 -3.10 31.82
CA PHE A 50 -3.76 -2.26 30.87
C PHE A 50 -5.26 -2.17 31.21
N GLN A 51 -5.92 -3.31 31.40
CA GLN A 51 -7.35 -3.37 31.74
C GLN A 51 -7.63 -2.73 33.10
N LYS A 52 -6.81 -3.04 34.11
CA LYS A 52 -6.95 -2.48 35.46
C LYS A 52 -6.80 -0.96 35.47
N GLY A 53 -5.84 -0.41 34.72
CA GLY A 53 -5.67 1.03 34.59
C GLY A 53 -6.84 1.69 33.88
N LEU A 54 -7.38 1.08 32.82
CA LEU A 54 -8.60 1.59 32.16
C LEU A 54 -9.81 1.59 33.09
N GLN A 55 -10.00 0.54 33.89
CA GLN A 55 -11.08 0.49 34.88
C GLN A 55 -10.94 1.62 35.91
N LYS A 56 -9.73 1.83 36.44
CA LYS A 56 -9.46 2.93 37.39
C LYS A 56 -9.72 4.30 36.76
N TYR A 57 -9.22 4.51 35.55
CA TYR A 57 -9.43 5.74 34.78
C TYR A 57 -10.91 6.05 34.60
N MET A 58 -11.68 5.08 34.08
CA MET A 58 -13.13 5.25 33.85
C MET A 58 -13.89 5.50 35.16
N GLN A 59 -13.54 4.82 36.25
CA GLN A 59 -14.20 5.04 37.54
C GLN A 59 -13.88 6.40 38.17
N LYS A 60 -12.62 6.85 38.06
CA LYS A 60 -12.16 8.12 38.61
C LYS A 60 -12.76 9.32 37.88
N HIS A 61 -12.89 9.23 36.56
CA HIS A 61 -13.30 10.35 35.70
C HIS A 61 -14.73 10.24 35.17
N LYS A 62 -15.54 9.30 35.67
CA LYS A 62 -16.94 9.14 35.26
C LYS A 62 -17.72 10.46 35.37
N TYR A 63 -18.47 10.78 34.32
CA TYR A 63 -19.29 12.00 34.22
C TYR A 63 -18.48 13.32 34.31
N SER A 64 -17.19 13.28 33.99
CA SER A 64 -16.29 14.44 33.94
C SER A 64 -15.41 14.39 32.69
N ASN A 65 -14.49 15.34 32.58
CA ASN A 65 -13.51 15.45 31.51
C ASN A 65 -12.14 14.93 31.96
N THR A 66 -11.26 14.72 30.98
CA THR A 66 -9.90 14.18 31.17
C THR A 66 -8.91 14.87 30.25
N GLU A 67 -7.68 14.99 30.72
CA GLU A 67 -6.52 15.36 29.91
C GLU A 67 -5.65 14.14 29.63
N THR A 68 -4.71 14.24 28.68
CA THR A 68 -3.86 13.13 28.26
C THR A 68 -3.14 12.45 29.43
N ASN A 69 -2.66 13.23 30.40
CA ASN A 69 -1.92 12.72 31.56
C ASN A 69 -2.77 11.90 32.54
N ASP A 70 -4.10 12.07 32.56
CA ASP A 70 -4.98 11.30 33.42
C ASP A 70 -4.95 9.80 33.08
N LEU A 71 -4.93 9.48 31.77
CA LEU A 71 -4.85 8.10 31.31
C LEU A 71 -3.47 7.49 31.62
N TRP A 72 -2.39 8.25 31.40
CA TRP A 72 -1.03 7.80 31.69
C TRP A 72 -0.82 7.54 33.18
N ALA A 73 -1.39 8.39 34.04
CA ALA A 73 -1.32 8.22 35.49
C ALA A 73 -2.02 6.93 35.94
N ALA A 74 -3.20 6.65 35.39
CA ALA A 74 -3.95 5.44 35.72
C ALA A 74 -3.21 4.15 35.30
N TRP A 75 -2.55 4.14 34.14
CA TRP A 75 -1.71 3.02 33.72
C TRP A 75 -0.39 2.93 34.49
N SER A 76 0.24 4.05 34.83
CA SER A 76 1.44 4.06 35.69
C SER A 76 1.12 3.45 37.06
N GLU A 77 -0.01 3.83 37.67
CA GLU A 77 -0.47 3.27 38.94
C GLU A 77 -0.79 1.77 38.85
N ALA A 78 -1.39 1.32 37.74
CA ALA A 78 -1.77 -0.08 37.57
C ALA A 78 -0.58 -1.01 37.27
N SER A 79 0.44 -0.51 36.57
CA SER A 79 1.58 -1.31 36.07
C SER A 79 2.86 -1.16 36.88
N GLY A 80 3.03 -0.05 37.61
CA GLY A 80 4.30 0.33 38.23
C GLY A 80 5.39 0.76 37.23
N GLN A 81 5.04 0.95 35.95
CA GLN A 81 5.96 1.37 34.89
C GLN A 81 5.86 2.89 34.64
N PRO A 82 6.92 3.54 34.10
CA PRO A 82 6.95 5.00 33.86
C PRO A 82 6.18 5.41 32.58
N VAL A 83 4.85 5.13 32.56
CA VAL A 83 4.01 5.27 31.36
C VAL A 83 3.94 6.71 30.85
N ASN A 84 3.89 7.70 31.73
CA ASN A 84 3.88 9.11 31.31
C ASN A 84 5.06 9.45 30.40
N SER A 85 6.29 9.08 30.78
CA SER A 85 7.49 9.40 29.99
C SER A 85 7.54 8.64 28.67
N LEU A 86 7.04 7.39 28.66
CA LEU A 86 6.89 6.61 27.45
C LEU A 86 5.92 7.32 26.50
N MET A 87 4.70 7.57 26.94
CA MET A 87 3.62 8.06 26.09
C MET A 87 3.80 9.52 25.64
N ALA A 88 4.44 10.36 26.45
CA ALA A 88 4.85 11.70 26.04
C ALA A 88 5.70 11.65 24.76
N SER A 89 6.71 10.76 24.71
CA SER A 89 7.59 10.60 23.53
C SER A 89 6.87 10.14 22.25
N TRP A 90 5.64 9.63 22.33
CA TRP A 90 4.84 9.18 21.19
C TRP A 90 3.71 10.13 20.81
N THR A 91 3.23 10.93 21.76
CA THR A 91 2.05 11.77 21.57
C THR A 91 2.37 13.24 21.37
N GLU A 92 3.47 13.74 21.93
CA GLU A 92 3.84 15.18 21.91
C GLU A 92 4.72 15.54 20.71
N GLN A 93 5.25 14.55 19.99
CA GLN A 93 6.03 14.75 18.77
C GLN A 93 5.43 14.03 17.56
N MET A 94 5.54 14.65 16.39
CA MET A 94 5.12 14.06 15.12
C MET A 94 6.11 12.99 14.65
N GLY A 95 5.63 12.06 13.84
CA GLY A 95 6.44 11.00 13.26
C GLY A 95 6.60 9.77 14.15
N PHE A 96 7.43 8.85 13.65
CA PHE A 96 7.74 7.59 14.31
C PHE A 96 9.16 7.11 13.95
N PRO A 97 9.75 6.18 14.74
CA PRO A 97 11.14 5.79 14.54
C PRO A 97 11.34 4.73 13.45
N LEU A 98 12.48 4.85 12.77
CA LEU A 98 13.19 3.76 12.14
C LEU A 98 14.22 3.19 13.13
N VAL A 99 14.10 1.92 13.47
CA VAL A 99 15.12 1.18 14.23
C VAL A 99 16.03 0.44 13.25
N THR A 100 17.31 0.78 13.24
CA THR A 100 18.33 0.19 12.38
C THR A 100 19.22 -0.75 13.18
N VAL A 101 19.42 -1.97 12.69
CA VAL A 101 20.42 -2.89 13.22
C VAL A 101 21.78 -2.50 12.66
N LYS A 102 22.65 -1.96 13.53
CA LYS A 102 24.02 -1.54 13.16
C LYS A 102 24.98 -2.73 13.10
N SER A 103 24.80 -3.68 14.00
CA SER A 103 25.57 -4.93 14.04
C SER A 103 24.76 -6.04 14.73
N PHE A 104 25.01 -7.28 14.32
CA PHE A 104 24.49 -8.48 14.97
C PHE A 104 25.55 -9.60 14.93
N THR A 105 26.00 -10.06 16.10
CA THR A 105 27.04 -11.09 16.22
C THR A 105 26.48 -12.49 16.46
N GLY A 106 25.15 -12.63 16.49
CA GLY A 106 24.46 -13.85 16.90
C GLY A 106 24.18 -13.94 18.40
N SER A 107 24.88 -13.15 19.22
CA SER A 107 24.71 -13.11 20.69
C SER A 107 24.65 -11.69 21.27
N GLU A 108 24.91 -10.68 20.44
CA GLU A 108 24.72 -9.27 20.77
C GLU A 108 24.23 -8.53 19.52
N MET A 109 23.38 -7.54 19.74
CA MET A 109 22.86 -6.65 18.71
C MET A 109 23.03 -5.18 19.13
N GLU A 110 23.46 -4.34 18.20
CA GLU A 110 23.46 -2.89 18.37
C GLU A 110 22.37 -2.25 17.51
N LEU A 111 21.51 -1.46 18.16
CA LEU A 111 20.41 -0.75 17.54
C LEU A 111 20.64 0.75 17.55
N GLU A 112 20.18 1.42 16.50
CA GLU A 112 20.12 2.87 16.38
C GLU A 112 18.70 3.29 15.95
N GLN A 113 18.13 4.30 16.60
CA GLN A 113 16.85 4.89 16.18
C GLN A 113 17.04 6.25 15.51
N THR A 114 16.26 6.50 14.46
CA THR A 114 16.17 7.79 13.76
C THR A 114 14.72 8.09 13.38
N TRP A 115 14.37 9.33 13.08
CA TRP A 115 13.05 9.65 12.55
C TRP A 115 12.91 9.10 11.11
N PHE A 116 11.89 8.26 10.87
CA PHE A 116 11.62 7.74 9.53
C PHE A 116 10.91 8.77 8.64
N LEU A 117 11.52 9.09 7.50
CA LEU A 117 10.96 9.95 6.46
C LEU A 117 10.79 9.16 5.15
N ALA A 118 9.58 9.19 4.58
CA ALA A 118 9.25 8.39 3.40
C ALA A 118 9.93 8.87 2.11
N ASP A 119 10.31 10.15 2.04
CA ASP A 119 11.04 10.74 0.91
C ASP A 119 12.53 10.34 0.91
N GLY A 120 13.03 9.81 2.03
CA GLY A 120 14.43 9.45 2.23
C GLY A 120 15.34 10.63 2.58
N SER A 121 14.78 11.82 2.84
CA SER A 121 15.54 13.01 3.24
C SER A 121 16.28 12.77 4.55
N GLU A 122 17.42 13.45 4.71
CA GLU A 122 18.20 13.38 5.95
C GLU A 122 17.51 14.16 7.07
N VAL A 123 17.53 13.59 8.27
CA VAL A 123 17.10 14.27 9.49
C VAL A 123 18.27 15.10 9.98
N LYS A 124 18.09 16.42 10.03
CA LYS A 124 19.16 17.32 10.49
C LYS A 124 19.33 17.21 12.01
N PRO A 125 20.50 17.55 12.57
CA PRO A 125 20.75 17.48 14.01
C PRO A 125 19.69 18.19 14.88
N GLU A 126 19.19 19.34 14.43
CA GLU A 126 18.15 20.13 15.11
C GLU A 126 16.74 19.52 15.02
N GLU A 127 16.54 18.56 14.12
CA GLU A 127 15.28 17.83 13.91
C GLU A 127 15.31 16.43 14.54
N GLU A 128 16.41 16.08 15.23
CA GLU A 128 16.55 14.76 15.85
C GLU A 128 15.47 14.54 16.91
N LYS A 129 14.86 13.35 16.83
CA LYS A 129 13.81 12.89 17.73
C LYS A 129 14.22 11.56 18.33
N VAL A 130 13.91 11.38 19.60
CA VAL A 130 14.12 10.12 20.31
C VAL A 130 12.78 9.68 20.87
N TRP A 131 12.42 8.43 20.59
CA TRP A 131 11.25 7.78 21.16
C TRP A 131 11.70 6.84 22.27
N LYS A 132 10.88 6.67 23.29
CA LYS A 132 11.03 5.55 24.22
C LYS A 132 10.35 4.34 23.58
N ILE A 133 11.12 3.39 23.07
CA ILE A 133 10.58 2.30 22.22
C ILE A 133 10.51 0.99 23.01
N PRO A 134 9.32 0.41 23.24
CA PRO A 134 9.21 -0.95 23.76
C PRO A 134 9.70 -1.97 22.73
N LEU A 135 10.92 -2.46 22.88
CA LEU A 135 11.48 -3.49 21.99
C LEU A 135 10.94 -4.85 22.39
N ILE A 136 10.13 -5.43 21.49
CA ILE A 136 9.60 -6.79 21.58
C ILE A 136 10.36 -7.61 20.54
N LEU A 137 11.14 -8.58 21.01
CA LEU A 137 12.00 -9.42 20.17
C LEU A 137 11.41 -10.82 20.06
N SER A 138 11.69 -11.52 18.97
CA SER A 138 11.39 -12.95 18.84
C SER A 138 12.59 -13.71 18.31
N TYR A 139 12.92 -14.81 19.00
CA TYR A 139 13.97 -15.75 18.65
C TYR A 139 13.31 -17.09 18.31
N GLY A 140 13.25 -17.43 17.02
CA GLY A 140 12.64 -18.70 16.58
C GLY A 140 11.16 -18.87 16.99
N GLY A 141 10.41 -17.79 17.07
CA GLY A 141 8.98 -17.79 17.45
C GLY A 141 8.72 -17.53 18.93
N GLN A 142 9.74 -17.50 19.78
CA GLN A 142 9.59 -17.15 21.20
C GLN A 142 9.72 -15.65 21.41
N LYS A 143 8.60 -15.00 21.74
CA LYS A 143 8.57 -13.56 22.05
C LYS A 143 9.16 -13.25 23.43
N THR A 144 9.96 -12.21 23.51
CA THR A 144 10.46 -11.67 24.77
C THR A 144 9.42 -10.77 25.43
N LYS A 145 9.61 -10.52 26.73
CA LYS A 145 8.98 -9.35 27.35
C LYS A 145 9.54 -8.07 26.69
N PRO A 146 8.74 -6.99 26.62
CA PRO A 146 9.21 -5.70 26.13
C PRO A 146 10.37 -5.15 26.97
N THR A 147 11.42 -4.67 26.30
CA THR A 147 12.53 -3.94 26.92
C THR A 147 12.57 -2.52 26.35
N LEU A 148 12.71 -1.50 27.20
CA LEU A 148 12.66 -0.12 26.72
C LEU A 148 13.99 0.33 26.12
N MET A 149 13.93 0.88 24.90
CA MET A 149 15.00 1.68 24.30
C MET A 149 14.73 3.15 24.59
N GLU A 150 15.56 3.76 25.44
CA GLU A 150 15.37 5.16 25.85
C GLU A 150 16.31 6.14 25.13
N GLY A 151 17.44 5.64 24.62
CA GLY A 151 18.45 6.45 23.93
C GLY A 151 18.41 6.32 22.41
N LYS A 152 19.25 7.10 21.74
CA LYS A 152 19.48 7.02 20.28
C LYS A 152 20.04 5.65 19.86
N THR A 153 20.87 5.06 20.72
CA THR A 153 21.45 3.73 20.51
C THR A 153 21.20 2.82 21.71
N GLN A 154 21.18 1.51 21.48
CA GLN A 154 21.10 0.50 22.53
C GLN A 154 21.81 -0.78 22.11
N LYS A 155 22.62 -1.33 23.01
CA LYS A 155 23.17 -2.68 22.89
C LYS A 155 22.29 -3.67 23.65
N ILE A 156 22.04 -4.81 23.05
CA ILE A 156 21.17 -5.86 23.58
C ILE A 156 21.89 -7.19 23.47
N ALA A 157 22.11 -7.86 24.59
CA ALA A 157 22.52 -9.26 24.61
C ALA A 157 21.36 -10.13 24.11
N THR A 158 21.63 -11.01 23.16
CA THR A 158 20.65 -11.93 22.59
C THR A 158 21.02 -13.37 22.94
N PRO A 159 20.04 -14.28 23.10
CA PRO A 159 20.34 -15.70 23.00
C PRO A 159 21.04 -15.99 21.67
N ALA A 160 21.88 -17.04 21.65
CA ALA A 160 22.55 -17.48 20.42
C ALA A 160 21.52 -17.83 19.34
N ALA A 161 21.43 -17.02 18.29
CA ALA A 161 20.46 -17.18 17.21
C ALA A 161 20.98 -16.66 15.87
N ASP A 162 20.55 -17.29 14.77
CA ASP A 162 20.91 -16.88 13.40
C ASP A 162 20.21 -15.59 12.96
N TYR A 163 19.07 -15.27 13.58
CA TYR A 163 18.29 -14.06 13.32
C TYR A 163 17.43 -13.70 14.54
N VAL A 164 16.97 -12.46 14.57
CA VAL A 164 15.99 -11.94 15.52
C VAL A 164 14.93 -11.15 14.77
N VAL A 165 13.66 -11.35 15.13
CA VAL A 165 12.58 -10.45 14.68
C VAL A 165 12.45 -9.35 15.72
N ILE A 166 12.66 -8.11 15.31
CA ILE A 166 12.42 -6.91 16.10
C ILE A 166 11.00 -6.42 15.79
N ASN A 167 10.30 -5.91 16.80
CA ASN A 167 8.87 -5.59 16.75
C ASN A 167 8.00 -6.83 16.56
N ALA A 168 8.32 -7.94 17.23
CA ALA A 168 7.54 -9.17 17.09
C ALA A 168 6.07 -8.94 17.48
N GLY A 169 5.14 -9.29 16.59
CA GLY A 169 3.71 -8.98 16.72
C GLY A 169 3.27 -7.64 16.08
N ARG A 170 4.24 -6.79 15.70
CA ARG A 170 4.00 -5.46 15.10
C ARG A 170 3.11 -4.56 15.96
N ASP A 171 3.36 -4.56 17.26
CA ASP A 171 2.59 -3.78 18.23
C ASP A 171 3.10 -2.35 18.41
N VAL A 172 4.35 -2.09 18.03
CA VAL A 172 4.95 -0.75 18.09
C VAL A 172 4.89 -0.11 16.70
N PRO A 173 4.40 1.14 16.54
CA PRO A 173 4.35 1.82 15.24
C PRO A 173 5.75 2.30 14.80
N MET A 174 6.67 1.37 14.56
CA MET A 174 8.04 1.61 14.11
C MET A 174 8.36 0.75 12.88
N ARG A 175 9.37 1.18 12.12
CA ARG A 175 9.97 0.35 11.06
C ARG A 175 11.31 -0.21 11.51
N VAL A 176 11.69 -1.36 10.97
CA VAL A 176 12.97 -1.98 11.27
C VAL A 176 13.80 -2.17 10.01
N LEU A 177 15.03 -1.64 10.01
CA LEU A 177 16.04 -1.89 8.97
C LEU A 177 17.06 -2.91 9.49
N TYR A 178 17.01 -4.11 8.92
CA TYR A 178 17.97 -5.18 9.18
C TYR A 178 19.20 -5.06 8.26
N THR A 179 20.29 -5.75 8.61
CA THR A 179 21.42 -5.91 7.69
C THR A 179 21.04 -6.84 6.52
N PRO A 180 21.74 -6.77 5.37
CA PRO A 180 21.50 -7.67 4.24
C PRO A 180 21.56 -9.16 4.62
N GLU A 181 22.49 -9.55 5.48
CA GLU A 181 22.66 -10.92 5.96
C GLU A 181 21.45 -11.38 6.78
N MET A 182 20.95 -10.50 7.66
CA MET A 182 19.75 -10.78 8.44
C MET A 182 18.51 -10.89 7.57
N TYR A 183 18.35 -10.06 6.54
CA TYR A 183 17.25 -10.20 5.57
C TYR A 183 17.28 -11.58 4.88
N ALA A 184 18.45 -12.06 4.49
CA ALA A 184 18.59 -13.39 3.89
C ALA A 184 18.18 -14.50 4.89
N LYS A 185 18.60 -14.40 6.15
CA LYS A 185 18.24 -15.36 7.22
C LYS A 185 16.76 -15.32 7.57
N LEU A 186 16.16 -14.13 7.62
CA LEU A 186 14.72 -13.93 7.82
C LEU A 186 13.92 -14.50 6.65
N GLY A 187 14.35 -14.25 5.41
CA GLY A 187 13.77 -14.84 4.19
C GLY A 187 13.84 -16.37 4.20
N ALA A 188 14.97 -16.96 4.59
CA ALA A 188 15.06 -18.42 4.73
C ALA A 188 14.16 -18.99 5.83
N SER A 189 13.65 -18.14 6.73
CA SER A 189 12.91 -18.54 7.92
C SER A 189 11.45 -18.08 7.95
N ILE A 190 10.88 -17.58 6.84
CA ILE A 190 9.53 -16.97 6.85
C ILE A 190 8.50 -17.91 7.48
N GLY A 191 8.57 -19.22 7.20
CA GLY A 191 7.61 -20.21 7.69
C GLY A 191 7.59 -20.36 9.22
N LYS A 192 8.59 -19.84 9.94
CA LYS A 192 8.68 -19.83 11.41
C LYS A 192 8.22 -18.51 12.05
N LEU A 193 8.02 -17.47 11.24
CA LEU A 193 7.62 -16.15 11.74
C LEU A 193 6.10 -16.08 11.88
N GLU A 194 5.60 -15.22 12.78
CA GLU A 194 4.15 -14.99 12.88
C GLU A 194 3.60 -14.26 11.65
N VAL A 195 2.29 -14.41 11.40
CA VAL A 195 1.59 -13.78 10.27
C VAL A 195 1.84 -12.27 10.21
N SER A 196 1.72 -11.57 11.35
CA SER A 196 1.96 -10.12 11.44
C SER A 196 3.42 -9.77 11.14
N ASP A 197 4.36 -10.60 11.56
CA ASP A 197 5.79 -10.34 11.36
C ASP A 197 6.19 -10.46 9.91
N ARG A 198 5.63 -11.47 9.23
CA ARG A 198 5.77 -11.69 7.79
C ARG A 198 5.21 -10.53 6.97
N ALA A 199 3.96 -10.16 7.23
CA ALA A 199 3.31 -9.03 6.55
C ALA A 199 4.08 -7.72 6.80
N GLY A 200 4.46 -7.46 8.06
CA GLY A 200 5.23 -6.28 8.44
C GLY A 200 6.61 -6.24 7.79
N LEU A 201 7.29 -7.38 7.62
CA LEU A 201 8.62 -7.44 7.00
C LEU A 201 8.55 -7.05 5.52
N VAL A 202 7.54 -7.53 4.81
CA VAL A 202 7.28 -7.15 3.41
C VAL A 202 6.96 -5.66 3.31
N LEU A 203 6.04 -5.15 4.13
CA LEU A 203 5.64 -3.73 4.11
C LEU A 203 6.78 -2.77 4.52
N ASP A 204 7.61 -3.16 5.49
CA ASP A 204 8.78 -2.39 5.90
C ASP A 204 9.82 -2.37 4.80
N SER A 205 10.16 -3.52 4.21
CA SER A 205 11.17 -3.60 3.15
C SER A 205 10.83 -2.69 1.96
N PHE A 206 9.55 -2.62 1.56
CA PHE A 206 9.10 -1.73 0.49
C PHE A 206 9.19 -0.25 0.89
N ALA A 207 8.75 0.12 2.09
CA ALA A 207 8.85 1.50 2.55
C ALA A 207 10.30 1.97 2.69
N LEU A 208 11.19 1.09 3.15
CA LEU A 208 12.63 1.35 3.24
C LEU A 208 13.25 1.48 1.85
N ALA A 209 12.83 0.67 0.88
CA ALA A 209 13.27 0.81 -0.50
C ALA A 209 12.80 2.12 -1.13
N LYS A 210 11.53 2.50 -0.93
CA LYS A 210 11.02 3.80 -1.35
C LYS A 210 11.80 4.94 -0.72
N ALA A 211 12.19 4.86 0.55
CA ALA A 211 12.99 5.86 1.24
C ALA A 211 14.51 5.79 0.91
N GLY A 212 14.95 4.91 0.01
CA GLY A 212 16.36 4.76 -0.36
C GLY A 212 17.25 4.17 0.73
N LYS A 213 16.68 3.51 1.75
CA LYS A 213 17.40 2.85 2.85
C LYS A 213 17.66 1.36 2.59
N LEU A 214 16.96 0.77 1.63
CA LEU A 214 17.11 -0.63 1.21
C LEU A 214 17.10 -0.72 -0.33
N GLY A 215 17.87 -1.65 -0.91
CA GLY A 215 17.82 -1.91 -2.34
C GLY A 215 16.51 -2.60 -2.75
N ALA A 216 15.94 -2.22 -3.90
CA ALA A 216 14.75 -2.87 -4.45
C ALA A 216 14.95 -4.37 -4.70
N ASP A 217 16.16 -4.77 -5.05
CA ASP A 217 16.56 -6.17 -5.21
C ASP A 217 16.40 -6.99 -3.92
N SER A 218 16.68 -6.39 -2.76
CA SER A 218 16.52 -7.05 -1.47
C SER A 218 15.04 -7.32 -1.16
N VAL A 219 14.14 -6.41 -1.59
CA VAL A 219 12.70 -6.60 -1.44
C VAL A 219 12.20 -7.79 -2.27
N PHE A 220 12.64 -7.90 -3.53
CA PHE A 220 12.24 -9.02 -4.39
C PHE A 220 12.83 -10.36 -3.93
N ARG A 221 14.08 -10.38 -3.45
CA ARG A 221 14.68 -11.59 -2.82
C ARG A 221 13.88 -12.05 -1.60
N LEU A 222 13.45 -11.11 -0.77
CA LEU A 222 12.58 -11.40 0.37
C LEU A 222 11.23 -11.98 -0.10
N ILE A 223 10.55 -11.30 -1.04
CA ILE A 223 9.26 -11.75 -1.60
C ILE A 223 9.37 -13.15 -2.23
N ALA A 224 10.49 -13.47 -2.88
CA ALA A 224 10.74 -14.79 -3.46
C ALA A 224 10.70 -15.93 -2.44
N SER A 225 10.85 -15.63 -1.14
CA SER A 225 10.77 -16.62 -0.06
C SER A 225 9.33 -17.01 0.33
N PHE A 226 8.31 -16.35 -0.22
CA PHE A 226 6.90 -16.52 0.15
C PHE A 226 6.11 -17.48 -0.77
N LYS A 227 6.78 -18.30 -1.59
CA LYS A 227 6.16 -19.26 -2.52
C LYS A 227 5.16 -20.23 -1.86
N GLN A 228 5.30 -20.49 -0.56
CA GLN A 228 4.44 -21.38 0.23
C GLN A 228 3.54 -20.64 1.24
N GLU A 229 3.41 -19.31 1.13
CA GLU A 229 2.58 -18.51 2.04
C GLU A 229 1.09 -18.84 1.87
N LYS A 230 0.38 -18.96 3.00
CA LYS A 230 -1.05 -19.34 3.04
C LYS A 230 -1.94 -18.29 3.68
N SER A 231 -1.37 -17.27 4.33
CA SER A 231 -2.12 -16.23 5.02
C SER A 231 -2.54 -15.14 4.05
N TYR A 232 -3.83 -14.87 3.97
CA TYR A 232 -4.37 -13.72 3.23
C TYR A 232 -3.73 -12.40 3.66
N ILE A 233 -3.50 -12.20 4.96
CA ILE A 233 -2.91 -10.96 5.50
C ILE A 233 -1.51 -10.72 4.91
N VAL A 234 -0.72 -11.78 4.72
CA VAL A 234 0.62 -11.67 4.13
C VAL A 234 0.52 -11.46 2.61
N TRP A 235 -0.41 -12.14 1.94
CA TRP A 235 -0.64 -11.94 0.51
C TRP A 235 -1.19 -10.56 0.17
N ASP A 236 -2.02 -9.97 1.02
CA ASP A 236 -2.44 -8.59 0.90
C ASP A 236 -1.24 -7.64 0.99
N ALA A 237 -0.35 -7.84 1.98
CA ALA A 237 0.89 -7.09 2.08
C ALA A 237 1.79 -7.25 0.84
N ILE A 238 1.97 -8.48 0.33
CA ILE A 238 2.74 -8.76 -0.88
C ILE A 238 2.09 -8.06 -2.10
N SER A 239 0.77 -8.17 -2.25
CA SER A 239 0.01 -7.54 -3.33
C SER A 239 0.18 -6.02 -3.33
N GLN A 240 0.10 -5.38 -2.15
CA GLN A 240 0.35 -3.94 -2.01
C GLN A 240 1.77 -3.55 -2.47
N VAL A 241 2.79 -4.33 -2.10
CA VAL A 241 4.18 -4.08 -2.52
C VAL A 241 4.37 -4.30 -4.03
N LEU A 242 3.85 -5.40 -4.58
CA LEU A 242 3.90 -5.69 -6.01
C LEU A 242 3.22 -4.61 -6.85
N ASN A 243 2.06 -4.11 -6.40
CA ASN A 243 1.37 -3.01 -7.05
C ASN A 243 2.18 -1.70 -6.99
N GLY A 244 2.85 -1.44 -5.87
CA GLY A 244 3.72 -0.28 -5.70
C GLY A 244 4.94 -0.30 -6.64
N PHE A 245 5.52 -1.48 -6.90
CA PHE A 245 6.59 -1.63 -7.90
C PHE A 245 6.07 -1.61 -9.33
N ASP A 246 4.94 -2.25 -9.61
CA ASP A 246 4.41 -2.41 -10.96
C ASP A 246 4.25 -1.08 -11.70
N GLY A 247 3.66 -0.06 -11.08
CA GLY A 247 3.47 1.25 -11.72
C GLY A 247 4.80 1.89 -12.12
N VAL A 248 5.82 1.76 -11.26
CA VAL A 248 7.14 2.38 -11.46
C VAL A 248 7.96 1.61 -12.48
N LEU A 249 7.94 0.27 -12.42
CA LEU A 249 8.60 -0.58 -13.39
C LEU A 249 7.96 -0.44 -14.78
N MET A 250 6.63 -0.48 -14.88
CA MET A 250 5.90 -0.29 -16.14
C MET A 250 6.26 1.05 -16.79
N ALA A 251 6.40 2.11 -15.99
CA ALA A 251 6.67 3.45 -16.49
C ALA A 251 8.14 3.67 -16.92
N GLY A 252 9.10 2.97 -16.30
CA GLY A 252 10.49 3.42 -16.30
C GLY A 252 11.57 2.40 -16.66
N VAL A 253 11.28 1.09 -16.68
CA VAL A 253 12.26 0.09 -17.10
C VAL A 253 12.02 -0.36 -18.55
N THR A 254 12.95 -1.14 -19.10
CA THR A 254 12.77 -1.74 -20.42
C THR A 254 11.64 -2.76 -20.41
N ASP A 255 11.01 -3.00 -21.57
CA ASP A 255 9.92 -3.98 -21.67
C ASP A 255 10.38 -5.40 -21.28
N ALA A 256 11.63 -5.76 -21.60
CA ALA A 256 12.22 -7.04 -21.20
C ALA A 256 12.27 -7.19 -19.67
N VAL A 257 12.72 -6.16 -18.94
CA VAL A 257 12.75 -6.16 -17.48
C VAL A 257 11.35 -6.18 -16.89
N TYR A 258 10.40 -5.41 -17.45
CA TYR A 258 9.02 -5.42 -16.98
C TYR A 258 8.35 -6.79 -17.18
N GLN A 259 8.60 -7.47 -18.31
CA GLN A 259 8.13 -8.85 -18.50
C GLN A 259 8.83 -9.83 -17.56
N ALA A 260 10.12 -9.66 -17.26
CA ALA A 260 10.83 -10.49 -16.29
C ALA A 260 10.22 -10.37 -14.88
N PHE A 261 9.88 -9.14 -14.45
CA PHE A 261 9.12 -8.90 -13.22
C PHE A 261 7.76 -9.61 -13.22
N LYS A 262 6.96 -9.45 -14.29
CA LYS A 262 5.67 -10.12 -14.41
C LYS A 262 5.81 -11.65 -14.35
N SER A 263 6.81 -12.21 -15.04
CA SER A 263 7.12 -13.64 -15.03
C SER A 263 7.50 -14.15 -13.64
N PHE A 264 8.33 -13.40 -12.89
CA PHE A 264 8.63 -13.68 -11.50
C PHE A 264 7.36 -13.73 -10.64
N VAL A 265 6.49 -12.72 -10.75
CA VAL A 265 5.23 -12.69 -9.99
C VAL A 265 4.31 -13.85 -10.39
N GLY A 266 4.19 -14.15 -11.68
CA GLY A 266 3.42 -15.29 -12.18
C GLY A 266 3.87 -16.62 -11.55
N LYS A 267 5.17 -16.87 -11.51
CA LYS A 267 5.75 -18.06 -10.84
C LYS A 267 5.51 -18.07 -9.33
N LEU A 268 5.60 -16.90 -8.69
CA LEU A 268 5.40 -16.74 -7.25
C LEU A 268 3.98 -17.10 -6.82
N ILE A 269 2.97 -16.73 -7.62
CA ILE A 269 1.55 -16.93 -7.29
C ILE A 269 0.95 -18.24 -7.81
N ALA A 270 1.64 -18.97 -8.70
CA ALA A 270 1.08 -20.14 -9.39
C ALA A 270 0.54 -21.20 -8.43
N GLU A 271 1.36 -21.63 -7.45
CA GLU A 271 0.96 -22.64 -6.47
C GLU A 271 -0.11 -22.13 -5.48
N PRO A 272 0.04 -20.93 -4.86
CA PRO A 272 -1.02 -20.33 -4.05
C PRO A 272 -2.37 -20.21 -4.77
N ALA A 273 -2.38 -19.74 -6.02
CA ALA A 273 -3.60 -19.60 -6.81
C ALA A 273 -4.26 -20.96 -7.08
N LYS A 274 -3.46 -22.00 -7.37
CA LYS A 274 -3.95 -23.38 -7.55
C LYS A 274 -4.57 -23.95 -6.27
N GLN A 275 -3.96 -23.71 -5.11
CA GLN A 275 -4.47 -24.20 -3.82
C GLN A 275 -5.82 -23.60 -3.46
N VAL A 276 -5.97 -22.29 -3.68
CA VAL A 276 -7.21 -21.55 -3.41
C VAL A 276 -8.29 -21.95 -4.42
N GLY A 277 -7.95 -21.92 -5.71
CA GLY A 277 -8.85 -22.24 -6.81
C GLY A 277 -9.95 -21.20 -7.03
N TRP A 278 -10.72 -21.39 -8.09
CA TRP A 278 -11.75 -20.43 -8.52
C TRP A 278 -13.12 -20.63 -7.84
N GLU A 279 -13.35 -21.79 -7.26
CA GLU A 279 -14.64 -22.15 -6.66
C GLU A 279 -14.65 -21.89 -5.16
N LYS A 280 -15.78 -21.37 -4.68
CA LYS A 280 -16.07 -21.30 -3.25
C LYS A 280 -16.31 -22.71 -2.70
N LYS A 281 -15.60 -23.07 -1.64
CA LYS A 281 -15.76 -24.36 -0.95
C LYS A 281 -16.65 -24.17 0.27
N SER A 282 -17.32 -25.23 0.71
CA SER A 282 -18.15 -25.19 1.93
C SER A 282 -17.33 -24.96 3.20
N SER A 283 -16.02 -25.23 3.16
CA SER A 283 -15.07 -25.00 4.25
C SER A 283 -14.52 -23.57 4.29
N ASP A 284 -14.82 -22.72 3.31
CA ASP A 284 -14.23 -21.39 3.21
C ASP A 284 -14.74 -20.46 4.31
N GLY A 285 -13.80 -19.84 5.03
CA GLY A 285 -14.04 -18.67 5.85
C GLY A 285 -14.00 -17.37 5.04
N HIS A 286 -14.21 -16.25 5.74
CA HIS A 286 -14.16 -14.92 5.10
C HIS A 286 -12.80 -14.63 4.42
N LEU A 287 -11.69 -15.00 5.07
CA LEU A 287 -10.35 -14.74 4.54
C LEU A 287 -10.00 -15.61 3.33
N ASP A 288 -10.60 -16.79 3.17
CA ASP A 288 -10.39 -17.64 2.00
C ASP A 288 -11.02 -17.01 0.74
N GLY A 289 -12.16 -16.34 0.89
CA GLY A 289 -12.78 -15.53 -0.16
C GLY A 289 -11.87 -14.38 -0.61
N LEU A 290 -11.36 -13.60 0.34
CA LEU A 290 -10.44 -12.49 0.03
C LEU A 290 -9.12 -12.98 -0.58
N MET A 291 -8.61 -14.13 -0.13
CA MET A 291 -7.45 -14.78 -0.74
C MET A 291 -7.72 -15.12 -2.20
N ARG A 292 -8.88 -15.71 -2.51
CA ARG A 292 -9.28 -16.07 -3.87
C ARG A 292 -9.32 -14.85 -4.79
N GLU A 293 -10.02 -13.80 -4.36
CA GLU A 293 -10.08 -12.52 -5.09
C GLU A 293 -8.66 -11.98 -5.35
N THR A 294 -7.79 -12.02 -4.33
CA THR A 294 -6.41 -11.56 -4.44
C THR A 294 -5.61 -12.37 -5.44
N MET A 295 -5.68 -13.70 -5.39
CA MET A 295 -4.95 -14.58 -6.30
C MET A 295 -5.40 -14.40 -7.75
N ILE A 296 -6.71 -14.36 -8.00
CA ILE A 296 -7.26 -14.17 -9.34
C ILE A 296 -6.91 -12.78 -9.88
N SER A 297 -6.91 -11.75 -9.02
CA SER A 297 -6.49 -10.39 -9.37
C SER A 297 -5.00 -10.30 -9.73
N LEU A 298 -4.15 -10.99 -8.97
CA LEU A 298 -2.71 -11.08 -9.27
C LEU A 298 -2.48 -11.86 -10.57
N GLN A 299 -3.21 -12.94 -10.82
CA GLN A 299 -3.17 -13.65 -12.10
C GLN A 299 -3.56 -12.71 -13.24
N ALA A 300 -4.73 -12.06 -13.16
CA ALA A 300 -5.19 -11.13 -14.20
C ALA A 300 -4.22 -9.98 -14.49
N LYS A 301 -3.38 -9.61 -13.51
CA LYS A 301 -2.38 -8.56 -13.67
C LYS A 301 -1.06 -9.09 -14.23
N TYR A 302 -0.54 -10.18 -13.67
CA TYR A 302 0.86 -10.63 -13.86
C TYR A 302 1.01 -11.96 -14.60
N SER A 303 -0.02 -12.81 -14.62
CA SER A 303 0.02 -14.14 -15.23
C SER A 303 -1.10 -14.34 -16.25
N THR A 304 -0.72 -14.48 -17.52
CA THR A 304 -1.63 -14.94 -18.58
C THR A 304 -1.36 -16.40 -18.91
N GLU A 305 -1.18 -17.24 -17.89
CA GLU A 305 -1.11 -18.69 -18.09
C GLU A 305 -2.36 -19.19 -18.80
N ALA A 306 -2.16 -20.11 -19.74
CA ALA A 306 -3.21 -20.59 -20.64
C ALA A 306 -4.44 -21.10 -19.87
N ASP A 307 -4.22 -21.84 -18.77
CA ASP A 307 -5.30 -22.42 -17.97
C ASP A 307 -6.14 -21.35 -17.27
N ALA A 308 -5.52 -20.33 -16.68
CA ALA A 308 -6.24 -19.27 -16.00
C ALA A 308 -7.01 -18.38 -16.99
N VAL A 309 -6.45 -18.13 -18.18
CA VAL A 309 -7.14 -17.42 -19.27
C VAL A 309 -8.31 -18.26 -19.81
N ALA A 310 -8.13 -19.56 -19.99
CA ALA A 310 -9.19 -20.46 -20.44
C ALA A 310 -10.35 -20.51 -19.44
N GLU A 311 -10.04 -20.59 -18.14
CA GLU A 311 -11.05 -20.58 -17.09
C GLU A 311 -11.79 -19.23 -16.99
N ALA A 312 -11.07 -18.11 -17.10
CA ALA A 312 -11.69 -16.78 -17.17
C ALA A 312 -12.64 -16.66 -18.38
N ARG A 313 -12.25 -17.18 -19.55
CA ARG A 313 -13.11 -17.21 -20.75
C ARG A 313 -14.34 -18.07 -20.54
N ARG A 314 -14.19 -19.28 -19.99
CA ARG A 314 -15.31 -20.17 -19.69
C ARG A 314 -16.36 -19.48 -18.79
N ARG A 315 -15.92 -18.83 -17.72
CA ARG A 315 -16.79 -18.07 -16.80
C ARG A 315 -17.45 -16.87 -17.47
N PHE A 316 -16.68 -16.14 -18.28
CA PHE A 316 -17.20 -15.00 -19.03
C PHE A 316 -18.27 -15.41 -20.05
N GLU A 317 -18.06 -16.50 -20.78
CA GLU A 317 -19.03 -17.02 -21.75
C GLU A 317 -20.30 -17.52 -21.06
N ALA A 318 -20.18 -18.21 -19.92
CA ALA A 318 -21.33 -18.61 -19.11
C ALA A 318 -22.13 -17.40 -18.60
N PHE A 319 -21.42 -16.37 -18.12
CA PHE A 319 -22.03 -15.09 -17.72
C PHE A 319 -22.79 -14.42 -18.86
N LEU A 320 -22.21 -14.36 -20.07
CA LEU A 320 -22.91 -13.83 -21.25
C LEU A 320 -24.12 -14.67 -21.67
N ALA A 321 -24.12 -15.97 -21.38
CA ALA A 321 -25.25 -16.87 -21.60
C ALA A 321 -26.34 -16.77 -20.52
N GLY A 322 -26.18 -15.90 -19.51
CA GLY A 322 -27.14 -15.68 -18.43
C GLY A 322 -26.85 -16.47 -17.15
N ASP A 323 -25.78 -17.26 -17.10
CA ASP A 323 -25.35 -17.96 -15.89
C ASP A 323 -24.34 -17.10 -15.10
N SER A 324 -24.88 -16.28 -14.20
CA SER A 324 -24.05 -15.46 -13.30
C SER A 324 -23.47 -16.23 -12.11
N SER A 325 -23.85 -17.50 -11.89
CA SER A 325 -23.37 -18.27 -10.75
C SER A 325 -21.87 -18.59 -10.83
N LEU A 326 -21.34 -18.67 -12.06
CA LEU A 326 -19.94 -18.92 -12.33
C LEU A 326 -19.07 -17.65 -12.31
N LEU A 327 -19.68 -16.47 -12.22
CA LEU A 327 -18.96 -15.19 -12.19
C LEU A 327 -19.52 -14.26 -11.12
N PRO A 328 -19.29 -14.57 -9.83
CA PRO A 328 -19.66 -13.68 -8.72
C PRO A 328 -18.91 -12.35 -8.78
N ASP A 329 -19.47 -11.34 -8.12
CA ASP A 329 -19.02 -9.94 -8.20
C ASP A 329 -17.56 -9.72 -7.77
N ASP A 330 -17.08 -10.51 -6.81
CA ASP A 330 -15.70 -10.48 -6.30
C ASP A 330 -14.65 -10.83 -7.36
N ILE A 331 -15.01 -11.58 -8.41
CA ILE A 331 -14.07 -12.00 -9.46
C ILE A 331 -14.41 -11.47 -10.86
N LYS A 332 -15.48 -10.67 -11.01
CA LYS A 332 -15.88 -10.08 -12.31
C LYS A 332 -14.76 -9.24 -12.91
N GLU A 333 -14.21 -8.30 -12.15
CA GLU A 333 -13.17 -7.38 -12.63
C GLU A 333 -11.91 -8.09 -13.14
N PRO A 334 -11.29 -9.01 -12.37
CA PRO A 334 -10.11 -9.70 -12.88
C PRO A 334 -10.42 -10.63 -14.06
N VAL A 335 -11.60 -11.26 -14.13
CA VAL A 335 -12.01 -12.04 -15.30
C VAL A 335 -12.15 -11.16 -16.55
N PHE A 336 -12.87 -10.04 -16.44
CA PHE A 336 -13.01 -9.09 -17.56
C PHE A 336 -11.65 -8.60 -18.04
N LYS A 337 -10.73 -8.31 -17.11
CA LYS A 337 -9.36 -7.91 -17.43
C LYS A 337 -8.60 -8.99 -18.21
N MET A 338 -8.68 -10.26 -17.81
CA MET A 338 -8.02 -11.37 -18.54
C MET A 338 -8.57 -11.55 -19.94
N VAL A 339 -9.89 -11.49 -20.08
CA VAL A 339 -10.61 -11.62 -21.34
C VAL A 339 -10.26 -10.46 -22.28
N LEU A 340 -10.22 -9.22 -21.79
CA LEU A 340 -9.86 -8.04 -22.58
C LEU A 340 -8.39 -8.02 -23.02
N LYS A 341 -7.47 -8.45 -22.13
CA LYS A 341 -6.04 -8.49 -22.43
C LYS A 341 -5.65 -9.54 -23.47
N THR A 342 -6.44 -10.60 -23.59
CA THR A 342 -6.15 -11.73 -24.49
C THR A 342 -7.16 -11.85 -25.65
N GLY A 343 -8.24 -11.07 -25.61
CA GLY A 343 -9.26 -11.00 -26.65
C GLY A 343 -9.05 -9.80 -27.56
N GLY A 344 -10.12 -9.43 -28.27
CA GLY A 344 -10.10 -8.27 -29.16
C GLY A 344 -11.48 -7.64 -29.29
N GLN A 345 -11.80 -7.19 -30.49
CA GLN A 345 -13.06 -6.50 -30.81
C GLN A 345 -14.33 -7.22 -30.32
N LYS A 346 -14.38 -8.57 -30.34
CA LYS A 346 -15.54 -9.37 -29.92
C LYS A 346 -15.80 -9.20 -28.42
N GLU A 347 -14.80 -9.47 -27.60
CA GLU A 347 -14.87 -9.37 -26.14
C GLU A 347 -15.13 -7.93 -25.69
N TYR A 348 -14.51 -6.96 -26.35
CA TYR A 348 -14.75 -5.54 -26.11
C TYR A 348 -16.22 -5.15 -26.33
N LYS A 349 -16.80 -5.55 -27.46
CA LYS A 349 -18.21 -5.30 -27.76
C LYS A 349 -19.14 -5.98 -26.75
N ALA A 350 -18.84 -7.23 -26.38
CA ALA A 350 -19.61 -7.95 -25.39
C ALA A 350 -19.65 -7.20 -24.05
N LEU A 351 -18.54 -6.64 -23.57
CA LEU A 351 -18.53 -5.86 -22.34
C LEU A 351 -19.25 -4.50 -22.47
N ARG A 352 -19.22 -3.85 -23.64
CA ARG A 352 -20.05 -2.67 -23.90
C ARG A 352 -21.54 -3.02 -23.84
N GLU A 353 -21.95 -4.18 -24.35
CA GLU A 353 -23.33 -4.67 -24.23
C GLU A 353 -23.72 -5.02 -22.79
N VAL A 354 -22.82 -5.65 -22.02
CA VAL A 354 -23.01 -5.90 -20.58
C VAL A 354 -23.28 -4.58 -19.86
N GLN A 355 -22.47 -3.55 -20.10
CA GLN A 355 -22.68 -2.24 -19.48
C GLN A 355 -24.00 -1.59 -19.90
N ALA A 356 -24.40 -1.72 -21.17
CA ALA A 356 -25.64 -1.15 -21.68
C ALA A 356 -26.89 -1.82 -21.07
N LYS A 357 -26.82 -3.13 -20.79
CA LYS A 357 -27.91 -3.93 -20.21
C LYS A 357 -27.91 -3.95 -18.68
N ALA A 358 -26.81 -3.57 -18.03
CA ALA A 358 -26.66 -3.62 -16.58
C ALA A 358 -27.75 -2.81 -15.84
N GLU A 359 -28.39 -3.45 -14.87
CA GLU A 359 -29.46 -2.87 -14.07
C GLU A 359 -28.92 -2.12 -12.85
N THR A 360 -27.73 -2.53 -12.37
CA THR A 360 -27.10 -1.95 -11.18
C THR A 360 -25.91 -1.05 -11.52
N ASN A 361 -25.62 -0.08 -10.64
CA ASN A 361 -24.41 0.75 -10.81
C ASN A 361 -23.12 -0.07 -10.58
N ILE A 362 -23.17 -1.13 -9.78
CA ILE A 362 -22.02 -2.00 -9.50
C ILE A 362 -21.59 -2.75 -10.77
N GLU A 363 -22.54 -3.34 -11.49
CA GLU A 363 -22.26 -4.03 -12.76
C GLU A 363 -21.65 -3.10 -13.82
N LYS A 364 -22.17 -1.88 -13.93
CA LYS A 364 -21.60 -0.86 -14.83
C LYS A 364 -20.18 -0.52 -14.43
N LYS A 365 -19.93 -0.33 -13.13
CA LYS A 365 -18.61 -0.02 -12.59
C LYS A 365 -17.59 -1.11 -12.92
N HIS A 366 -17.93 -2.39 -12.80
CA HIS A 366 -17.03 -3.49 -13.15
C HIS A 366 -16.55 -3.41 -14.61
N VAL A 367 -17.44 -3.01 -15.54
CA VAL A 367 -17.04 -2.75 -16.93
C VAL A 367 -16.17 -1.51 -17.01
N TYR A 368 -16.57 -0.39 -16.41
CA TYR A 368 -15.84 0.88 -16.51
C TYR A 368 -14.40 0.79 -16.00
N VAL A 369 -14.14 0.08 -14.90
CA VAL A 369 -12.78 -0.02 -14.34
C VAL A 369 -11.89 -1.02 -15.09
N THR A 370 -12.45 -1.82 -16.00
CA THR A 370 -11.71 -2.88 -16.73
C THR A 370 -11.61 -2.63 -18.23
N ILE A 371 -12.53 -1.90 -18.85
CA ILE A 371 -12.69 -1.82 -20.32
C ILE A 371 -11.43 -1.33 -21.06
N GLY A 372 -10.64 -0.44 -20.46
CA GLY A 372 -9.37 0.05 -21.03
C GLY A 372 -8.21 -0.94 -21.01
N GLN A 373 -8.40 -2.12 -20.41
CA GLN A 373 -7.42 -3.21 -20.39
C GLN A 373 -7.40 -4.02 -21.70
N THR A 374 -8.21 -3.64 -22.69
CA THR A 374 -8.16 -4.19 -24.05
C THR A 374 -6.75 -4.12 -24.63
N ALA A 375 -6.33 -5.16 -25.37
CA ALA A 375 -5.00 -5.22 -25.98
C ALA A 375 -4.81 -4.20 -27.14
N GLU A 376 -5.90 -3.86 -27.85
CA GLU A 376 -5.83 -3.03 -29.05
C GLU A 376 -5.84 -1.53 -28.72
N MET A 377 -4.83 -0.78 -29.20
CA MET A 377 -4.75 0.67 -28.96
C MET A 377 -5.90 1.47 -29.58
N SER A 378 -6.46 0.99 -30.70
CA SER A 378 -7.67 1.58 -31.32
C SER A 378 -8.87 1.51 -30.38
N LEU A 379 -9.07 0.39 -29.70
CA LEU A 379 -10.16 0.20 -28.74
C LEU A 379 -9.94 1.03 -27.48
N LYS A 380 -8.70 1.18 -27.01
CA LYS A 380 -8.38 2.12 -25.92
C LYS A 380 -8.74 3.57 -26.28
N LYS A 381 -8.52 3.98 -27.53
CA LYS A 381 -8.93 5.29 -28.02
C LYS A 381 -10.47 5.43 -28.04
N ASP A 382 -11.20 4.42 -28.50
CA ASP A 382 -12.68 4.39 -28.45
C ASP A 382 -13.19 4.53 -27.00
N VAL A 383 -12.53 3.89 -26.03
CA VAL A 383 -12.85 4.08 -24.60
C VAL A 383 -12.65 5.53 -24.17
N LEU A 384 -11.56 6.18 -24.55
CA LEU A 384 -11.32 7.59 -24.22
C LEU A 384 -12.36 8.51 -24.86
N GLU A 385 -12.73 8.28 -26.12
CA GLU A 385 -13.80 9.03 -26.80
C GLU A 385 -15.15 8.83 -26.10
N TRP A 386 -15.43 7.61 -25.61
CA TRP A 386 -16.62 7.31 -24.82
C TRP A 386 -16.68 8.08 -23.49
N VAL A 387 -15.54 8.30 -22.82
CA VAL A 387 -15.46 9.09 -21.56
C VAL A 387 -16.08 10.47 -21.72
N VAL A 388 -15.85 11.12 -22.87
CA VAL A 388 -16.35 12.48 -23.14
C VAL A 388 -17.63 12.50 -24.00
N SER A 389 -18.21 11.35 -24.34
CA SER A 389 -19.41 11.29 -25.19
C SER A 389 -20.65 11.91 -24.57
N GLY A 390 -20.78 11.84 -23.23
CA GLY A 390 -22.00 12.14 -22.49
C GLY A 390 -22.86 10.91 -22.17
N ASP A 391 -22.52 9.73 -22.70
CA ASP A 391 -23.27 8.49 -22.48
C ASP A 391 -23.02 7.86 -21.11
N ILE A 392 -21.90 8.20 -20.47
CA ILE A 392 -21.55 7.73 -19.13
C ILE A 392 -22.05 8.74 -18.11
N LYS A 393 -22.70 8.26 -17.05
CA LYS A 393 -23.10 9.11 -15.92
C LYS A 393 -21.87 9.85 -15.39
N ILE A 394 -22.06 11.14 -15.10
CA ILE A 394 -20.96 12.03 -14.71
C ILE A 394 -20.21 11.59 -13.43
N GLN A 395 -20.86 10.82 -12.57
CA GLN A 395 -20.24 10.25 -11.36
C GLN A 395 -19.31 9.05 -11.61
N ASP A 396 -19.33 8.48 -12.83
CA ASP A 396 -18.60 7.24 -13.19
C ASP A 396 -17.63 7.43 -14.38
N PHE A 397 -17.75 8.53 -15.13
CA PHE A 397 -17.03 8.73 -16.41
C PHE A 397 -15.50 8.72 -16.31
N PHE A 398 -14.93 8.92 -15.12
CA PHE A 398 -13.48 8.89 -14.89
C PHE A 398 -12.93 7.44 -14.80
N TYR A 399 -13.77 6.44 -14.49
CA TYR A 399 -13.33 5.05 -14.34
C TYR A 399 -12.73 4.48 -15.63
N PRO A 400 -13.36 4.61 -16.82
CA PRO A 400 -12.78 4.13 -18.06
C PRO A 400 -11.47 4.83 -18.42
N LEU A 401 -11.35 6.13 -18.17
CA LEU A 401 -10.10 6.88 -18.35
C LEU A 401 -8.97 6.26 -17.50
N GLY A 402 -9.24 6.03 -16.22
CA GLY A 402 -8.27 5.39 -15.31
C GLY A 402 -7.91 3.96 -15.73
N SER A 403 -8.86 3.22 -16.31
CA SER A 403 -8.63 1.86 -16.81
C SER A 403 -7.68 1.84 -18.02
N VAL A 404 -7.74 2.85 -18.90
CA VAL A 404 -6.81 3.02 -20.04
C VAL A 404 -5.44 3.46 -19.54
N ALA A 405 -5.39 4.51 -18.69
CA ALA A 405 -4.15 5.10 -18.18
C ALA A 405 -3.26 4.11 -17.42
N SER A 406 -3.84 3.05 -16.85
CA SER A 406 -3.14 2.02 -16.08
C SER A 406 -2.84 0.74 -16.87
N SER A 407 -3.16 0.70 -18.17
CA SER A 407 -3.05 -0.53 -18.97
C SER A 407 -1.67 -0.76 -19.58
N SER A 408 -0.95 0.30 -19.96
CA SER A 408 0.44 0.26 -20.44
C SER A 408 1.06 1.67 -20.40
N LYS A 409 2.38 1.76 -20.58
CA LYS A 409 3.09 3.06 -20.66
C LYS A 409 2.61 3.91 -21.84
N GLU A 410 2.33 3.29 -22.99
CA GLU A 410 1.81 3.97 -24.19
C GLU A 410 0.37 4.48 -23.97
N ALA A 411 -0.44 3.68 -23.28
CA ALA A 411 -1.81 4.06 -22.96
C ALA A 411 -1.88 5.18 -21.91
N ALA A 412 -0.93 5.23 -20.97
CA ALA A 412 -0.78 6.37 -20.05
C ALA A 412 -0.48 7.66 -20.83
N ALA A 413 0.50 7.63 -21.73
CA ALA A 413 0.83 8.77 -22.59
C ALA A 413 -0.36 9.20 -23.47
N MET A 414 -1.03 8.25 -24.13
CA MET A 414 -2.23 8.51 -24.92
C MET A 414 -3.35 9.15 -24.09
N THR A 415 -3.55 8.69 -22.86
CA THR A 415 -4.58 9.22 -21.97
C THR A 415 -4.29 10.67 -21.58
N TRP A 416 -3.03 11.00 -21.32
CA TRP A 416 -2.61 12.37 -21.02
C TRP A 416 -2.80 13.32 -22.20
N GLU A 417 -2.38 12.92 -23.41
CA GLU A 417 -2.60 13.71 -24.62
C GLU A 417 -4.10 13.91 -24.90
N PHE A 418 -4.90 12.85 -24.72
CA PHE A 418 -6.35 12.93 -24.84
C PHE A 418 -6.96 13.89 -23.81
N TYR A 419 -6.51 13.80 -22.56
CA TYR A 419 -6.95 14.67 -21.47
C TYR A 419 -6.65 16.14 -21.77
N LYS A 420 -5.43 16.47 -22.21
CA LYS A 420 -5.07 17.84 -22.63
C LYS A 420 -5.95 18.32 -23.78
N ALA A 421 -6.12 17.50 -24.82
CA ALA A 421 -6.92 17.86 -25.99
C ALA A 421 -8.42 18.06 -25.70
N ASN A 422 -8.94 17.43 -24.64
CA ASN A 422 -10.35 17.50 -24.25
C ASN A 422 -10.56 18.24 -22.93
N PHE A 423 -9.55 18.97 -22.44
CA PHE A 423 -9.56 19.56 -21.10
C PHE A 423 -10.77 20.46 -20.87
N ASP A 424 -11.06 21.38 -21.79
CA ASP A 424 -12.20 22.29 -21.67
C ASP A 424 -13.55 21.57 -21.61
N LYS A 425 -13.68 20.48 -22.36
CA LYS A 425 -14.89 19.65 -22.36
C LYS A 425 -15.06 18.91 -21.04
N ILE A 426 -13.99 18.26 -20.57
CA ILE A 426 -13.95 17.57 -19.28
C ILE A 426 -14.23 18.56 -18.14
N TRP A 427 -13.61 19.73 -18.18
CA TRP A 427 -13.83 20.77 -17.20
C TRP A 427 -15.28 21.26 -17.23
N SER A 428 -15.85 21.52 -18.41
CA SER A 428 -17.24 21.92 -18.55
C SER A 428 -18.23 20.88 -17.98
N MET A 429 -17.93 19.59 -18.15
CA MET A 429 -18.71 18.51 -17.55
C MET A 429 -18.61 18.51 -16.02
N CYS A 430 -17.41 18.73 -15.46
CA CYS A 430 -17.19 18.66 -14.00
C CYS A 430 -17.66 19.91 -13.25
N LYS A 431 -17.48 21.11 -13.82
CA LYS A 431 -17.71 22.41 -13.16
C LYS A 431 -19.15 22.61 -12.68
N THR A 432 -20.09 21.92 -13.32
CA THR A 432 -21.51 22.00 -13.02
C THR A 432 -21.97 20.98 -11.98
N ALA A 433 -21.13 20.01 -11.62
CA ALA A 433 -21.48 18.88 -10.76
C ALA A 433 -20.73 18.92 -9.41
N SER A 434 -19.44 18.58 -9.39
CA SER A 434 -18.63 18.55 -8.17
C SER A 434 -17.14 18.72 -8.48
N PRO A 435 -16.38 19.52 -7.71
CA PRO A 435 -14.92 19.61 -7.83
C PRO A 435 -14.21 18.25 -7.67
N SER A 436 -14.77 17.33 -6.88
CA SER A 436 -14.20 16.00 -6.64
C SER A 436 -14.12 15.12 -7.89
N LEU A 437 -14.96 15.39 -8.90
CA LEU A 437 -14.91 14.70 -10.18
C LEU A 437 -13.71 15.17 -10.99
N MET A 438 -13.40 16.46 -10.92
CA MET A 438 -12.20 17.01 -11.54
C MET A 438 -10.95 16.51 -10.82
N ASP A 439 -10.99 16.36 -9.48
CA ASP A 439 -9.91 15.72 -8.72
C ASP A 439 -9.59 14.31 -9.24
N ALA A 440 -10.62 13.49 -9.46
CA ALA A 440 -10.45 12.15 -10.02
C ALA A 440 -9.81 12.19 -11.43
N MET A 441 -10.23 13.11 -12.30
CA MET A 441 -9.67 13.25 -13.64
C MET A 441 -8.21 13.68 -13.63
N ILE A 442 -7.85 14.67 -12.80
CA ILE A 442 -6.47 15.14 -12.60
C ILE A 442 -5.58 13.98 -12.16
N THR A 443 -6.01 13.24 -11.15
CA THR A 443 -5.23 12.13 -10.61
C THR A 443 -5.12 10.98 -11.61
N LEU A 444 -6.22 10.56 -12.25
CA LEU A 444 -6.21 9.40 -13.14
C LEU A 444 -5.50 9.64 -14.48
N SER A 445 -5.45 10.88 -14.98
CA SER A 445 -4.75 11.19 -16.23
C SER A 445 -3.22 11.27 -16.07
N ALA A 446 -2.72 11.60 -14.87
CA ALA A 446 -1.30 11.87 -14.65
C ALA A 446 -0.58 10.88 -13.71
N ARG A 447 -1.27 10.18 -12.79
CA ARG A 447 -0.61 9.37 -11.74
C ARG A 447 0.27 8.22 -12.24
N SER A 448 0.09 7.79 -13.49
CA SER A 448 0.86 6.69 -14.09
C SER A 448 2.29 7.12 -14.48
N PHE A 449 2.58 8.42 -14.51
CA PHE A 449 3.92 8.92 -14.81
C PHE A 449 4.84 8.82 -13.60
N CYS A 450 6.09 8.43 -13.86
CA CYS A 450 7.13 8.24 -12.86
C CYS A 450 8.44 8.95 -13.26
N THR A 451 8.37 10.10 -13.92
CA THR A 451 9.55 10.91 -14.30
C THR A 451 9.40 12.37 -13.89
N SER A 452 10.53 13.02 -13.61
CA SER A 452 10.56 14.43 -13.22
C SER A 452 10.13 15.33 -14.37
N GLU A 453 10.43 14.94 -15.62
CA GLU A 453 10.05 15.65 -16.84
C GLU A 453 8.53 15.65 -17.02
N ALA A 454 7.87 14.50 -16.83
CA ALA A 454 6.42 14.41 -16.89
C ALA A 454 5.76 15.23 -15.77
N ALA A 455 6.34 15.24 -14.57
CA ALA A 455 5.86 16.10 -13.49
C ALA A 455 5.96 17.59 -13.85
N ALA A 456 7.07 18.02 -14.44
CA ALA A 456 7.24 19.40 -14.89
C ALA A 456 6.26 19.77 -16.03
N GLU A 457 5.98 18.85 -16.94
CA GLU A 457 4.98 19.05 -18.00
C GLU A 457 3.56 19.23 -17.41
N VAL A 458 3.17 18.35 -16.48
CA VAL A 458 1.87 18.45 -15.80
C VAL A 458 1.76 19.73 -14.98
N GLU A 459 2.83 20.13 -14.29
CA GLU A 459 2.92 21.38 -13.53
C GLU A 459 2.69 22.58 -14.45
N LYS A 460 3.43 22.68 -15.55
CA LYS A 460 3.27 23.72 -16.57
C LYS A 460 1.86 23.73 -17.16
N PHE A 461 1.28 22.58 -17.46
CA PHE A 461 -0.08 22.50 -18.00
C PHE A 461 -1.10 23.17 -17.08
N TYR A 462 -1.01 22.94 -15.76
CA TYR A 462 -1.93 23.56 -14.79
C TYR A 462 -1.58 25.01 -14.42
N GLU A 463 -0.36 25.46 -14.65
CA GLU A 463 -0.03 26.89 -14.65
C GLU A 463 -0.76 27.63 -15.79
N GLU A 464 -0.80 27.02 -16.97
CA GLU A 464 -1.51 27.54 -18.15
C GLU A 464 -3.03 27.36 -18.05
N HIS A 465 -3.50 26.33 -17.34
CA HIS A 465 -4.91 25.97 -17.18
C HIS A 465 -5.32 25.89 -15.69
N PRO A 466 -5.37 27.03 -14.97
CA PRO A 466 -5.53 27.04 -13.53
C PRO A 466 -6.92 26.57 -13.07
N LEU A 467 -6.94 25.60 -12.15
CA LEU A 467 -8.15 25.11 -11.48
C LEU A 467 -8.14 25.51 -9.99
N LYS A 468 -8.74 26.65 -9.67
CA LYS A 468 -8.72 27.22 -8.30
C LYS A 468 -9.26 26.27 -7.22
N GLN A 469 -10.25 25.44 -7.55
CA GLN A 469 -10.88 24.52 -6.60
C GLN A 469 -10.11 23.19 -6.42
N ASN A 470 -9.10 22.92 -7.24
CA ASN A 470 -8.40 21.63 -7.28
C ASN A 470 -6.88 21.74 -7.00
N GLN A 471 -6.42 22.90 -6.52
CA GLN A 471 -4.99 23.17 -6.29
C GLN A 471 -4.32 22.14 -5.37
N ARG A 472 -5.02 21.68 -4.33
CA ARG A 472 -4.52 20.64 -3.43
C ARG A 472 -4.25 19.34 -4.17
N THR A 473 -5.21 18.87 -4.97
CA THR A 473 -5.10 17.63 -5.73
C THR A 473 -3.99 17.70 -6.78
N ILE A 474 -3.84 18.85 -7.46
CA ILE A 474 -2.73 19.09 -8.39
C ILE A 474 -1.39 18.94 -7.67
N LYS A 475 -1.21 19.63 -6.53
CA LYS A 475 0.02 19.53 -5.72
C LYS A 475 0.30 18.10 -5.27
N GLN A 476 -0.70 17.39 -4.76
CA GLN A 476 -0.55 16.00 -4.32
C GLN A 476 -0.22 15.05 -5.47
N THR A 477 -0.83 15.26 -6.65
CA THR A 477 -0.54 14.45 -7.84
C THR A 477 0.91 14.68 -8.30
N LEU A 478 1.36 15.93 -8.36
CA LEU A 478 2.74 16.28 -8.69
C LEU A 478 3.75 15.73 -7.68
N GLU A 479 3.45 15.81 -6.38
CA GLU A 479 4.29 15.22 -5.32
C GLU A 479 4.39 13.70 -5.47
N GLY A 480 3.27 13.03 -5.77
CA GLY A 480 3.24 11.60 -6.06
C GLY A 480 4.11 11.22 -7.26
N MET A 481 4.03 11.99 -8.35
CA MET A 481 4.86 11.79 -9.55
C MET A 481 6.34 11.98 -9.24
N LYS A 482 6.71 13.07 -8.55
CA LYS A 482 8.10 13.36 -8.13
C LYS A 482 8.64 12.28 -7.19
N THR A 483 7.80 11.77 -6.27
CA THR A 483 8.16 10.65 -5.38
C THR A 483 8.42 9.36 -6.16
N ASN A 484 7.57 9.05 -7.15
CA ASN A 484 7.75 7.87 -7.99
C ASN A 484 8.97 8.01 -8.93
N ALA A 485 9.28 9.21 -9.40
CA ALA A 485 10.49 9.51 -10.15
C ALA A 485 11.75 9.25 -9.33
N ALA A 486 11.83 9.78 -8.11
CA ALA A 486 12.94 9.51 -7.20
C ALA A 486 13.06 8.01 -6.88
N PHE A 487 11.94 7.30 -6.75
CA PHE A 487 11.95 5.85 -6.53
C PHE A 487 12.43 5.09 -7.78
N LEU A 488 12.01 5.49 -8.98
CA LEU A 488 12.51 4.93 -10.24
C LEU A 488 14.03 5.11 -10.35
N GLU A 489 14.55 6.31 -10.11
CA GLU A 489 15.99 6.59 -10.13
C GLU A 489 16.77 5.69 -9.16
N ARG A 490 16.19 5.38 -8.01
CA ARG A 490 16.77 4.42 -7.05
C ARG A 490 16.75 3.00 -7.62
N ILE A 491 15.63 2.55 -8.19
CA ILE A 491 15.51 1.21 -8.81
C ILE A 491 16.52 1.04 -9.94
N LEU A 492 16.70 2.06 -10.78
CA LEU A 492 17.61 2.03 -11.93
C LEU A 492 19.08 1.81 -11.54
N LYS A 493 19.43 2.02 -10.27
CA LYS A 493 20.78 1.78 -9.70
C LYS A 493 20.94 0.39 -9.07
N THR A 494 19.93 -0.47 -9.14
CA THR A 494 19.93 -1.81 -8.51
C THR A 494 19.98 -2.92 -9.57
N PRO A 495 20.35 -4.16 -9.19
CA PRO A 495 20.30 -5.31 -10.10
C PRO A 495 18.92 -5.60 -10.72
N VAL A 496 17.83 -5.02 -10.20
CA VAL A 496 16.45 -5.19 -10.70
C VAL A 496 16.32 -4.86 -12.19
N VAL A 497 17.16 -3.98 -12.73
CA VAL A 497 17.14 -3.62 -14.17
C VAL A 497 17.85 -4.64 -15.07
N GLN A 498 18.38 -5.73 -14.52
CA GLN A 498 19.05 -6.78 -15.28
C GLN A 498 18.15 -8.00 -15.37
N GLU A 499 17.94 -8.56 -16.56
CA GLU A 499 17.15 -9.79 -16.73
C GLU A 499 17.74 -10.98 -15.94
N SER A 500 19.07 -11.04 -15.80
CA SER A 500 19.78 -12.06 -15.03
C SER A 500 19.42 -12.06 -13.53
N PHE A 501 19.06 -10.90 -12.96
CA PHE A 501 18.59 -10.83 -11.57
C PHE A 501 17.32 -11.66 -11.39
N TRP A 502 16.35 -11.49 -12.29
CA TRP A 502 15.06 -12.19 -12.24
C TRP A 502 15.18 -13.69 -12.51
N GLN A 503 16.16 -14.11 -13.33
CA GLN A 503 16.45 -15.52 -13.55
C GLN A 503 16.99 -16.23 -12.29
N GLY A 504 17.56 -15.47 -11.35
CA GLY A 504 18.09 -15.98 -10.08
C GLY A 504 17.08 -16.07 -8.94
N LEU A 505 15.80 -15.69 -9.15
CA LEU A 505 14.71 -15.76 -8.16
C LEU A 505 13.73 -16.90 -8.48
#